data_AF-A0A2P1PT76-F1
#
_entry.id   AF-A0A2P1PT76-F1
#
_cell.length_a   1.000
_cell.length_b   1.000
_cell.length_c   1.000
_cell.angle_alpha   90.00
_cell.angle_beta   90.00
_cell.angle_gamma   90.00
#
_symmetry.space_group_name_H-M   'P 1'
#
loop_
_entity.id
_entity.type
_entity.pdbx_description
1 polymer ?
#
loop_
_entity_poly.entity_id
_entity_poly.type
_entity_poly.pdbx_seq_one_letter_code
_entity_poly.pdbx_strand_id
1 'polypeptide(L)'
;MRGKKLYKITFLSGGKSYELYARNVYSSELWGFTTVADIVFEEQKESLIIDPAEDRLREEFQHTKALHLPIQAILRIEEVAQRGSAQIRDAESGEKVTPFPMPPKVR
;
A
#
# COMPACT_ATOMS: atom_id res chain seq x y z
N MET A 1 2.25 -13.46 24.65
CA MET A 1 2.70 -13.35 23.24
C MET A 1 2.71 -11.87 22.88
N ARG A 2 3.85 -11.27 22.51
CA ARG A 2 3.82 -9.91 21.95
C ARG A 2 2.98 -9.98 20.68
N GLY A 3 1.92 -9.17 20.59
CA GLY A 3 1.08 -9.12 19.40
C GLY A 3 1.94 -8.89 18.16
N LYS A 4 1.62 -9.58 17.06
CA LYS A 4 2.32 -9.35 15.78
C LYS A 4 2.14 -7.88 15.42
N LYS A 5 3.24 -7.15 15.33
CA LYS A 5 3.22 -5.73 14.98
C LYS A 5 2.54 -5.51 13.63
N LEU A 6 1.92 -4.36 13.48
CA LEU A 6 1.32 -3.94 12.22
C LEU A 6 1.81 -2.52 11.97
N TYR A 7 2.36 -2.32 10.79
CA TYR A 7 2.83 -1.02 10.35
C TYR A 7 1.95 -0.52 9.24
N LYS A 8 1.62 0.77 9.28
CA LYS A 8 1.08 1.51 8.16
C LYS A 8 2.20 2.34 7.54
N ILE A 9 2.44 2.16 6.26
CA ILE A 9 3.52 2.81 5.52
C ILE A 9 2.88 3.68 4.43
N THR A 10 3.16 4.98 4.48
CA THR A 10 2.76 5.93 3.44
C THR A 10 4.00 6.38 2.68
N PHE A 11 4.02 6.23 1.36
CA PHE A 11 5.19 6.56 0.53
C PHE A 11 4.80 7.04 -0.88
N LEU A 12 5.71 7.73 -1.53
CA LEU A 12 5.57 8.21 -2.90
C LEU A 12 6.19 7.23 -3.90
N SER A 13 5.47 6.93 -4.98
CA SER A 13 5.96 6.15 -6.11
C SER A 13 5.23 6.56 -7.39
N GLY A 14 5.97 6.81 -8.47
CA GLY A 14 5.37 7.09 -9.79
C GLY A 14 4.34 8.23 -9.81
N GLY A 15 4.56 9.31 -9.04
CA GLY A 15 3.63 10.44 -8.93
C GLY A 15 2.39 10.18 -8.07
N LYS A 16 2.32 9.05 -7.38
CA LYS A 16 1.21 8.70 -6.48
C LYS A 16 1.71 8.48 -5.06
N SER A 17 0.84 8.73 -4.10
CA SER A 17 1.01 8.37 -2.69
C SER A 17 0.27 7.06 -2.40
N TYR A 18 1.00 6.09 -1.87
CA TYR A 18 0.55 4.77 -1.55
C TYR A 18 0.46 4.59 -0.03
N GLU A 19 -0.64 4.02 0.46
CA GLU A 19 -0.76 3.56 1.84
C GLU A 19 -0.83 2.02 1.87
N LEU A 20 0.16 1.38 2.50
CA LEU A 20 0.26 -0.08 2.65
C LEU A 20 0.33 -0.48 4.11
N TYR A 21 -0.03 -1.73 4.40
CA TYR A 21 0.13 -2.34 5.71
C TYR A 21 1.12 -3.51 5.63
N ALA A 22 2.02 -3.62 6.60
CA ALA A 22 3.04 -4.66 6.63
C ALA A 22 3.36 -5.13 8.05
N ARG A 23 3.95 -6.32 8.19
CA ARG A 23 4.35 -6.86 9.51
C ARG A 23 5.77 -6.50 9.90
N ASN A 24 6.63 -6.27 8.92
CA ASN A 24 8.04 -6.02 9.16
C ASN A 24 8.50 -4.74 8.45
N VAL A 25 9.13 -3.84 9.22
CA VAL A 25 9.78 -2.63 8.71
C VAL A 25 11.13 -2.49 9.40
N TYR A 26 12.21 -2.41 8.63
CA TYR A 26 13.57 -2.36 9.16
C TYR A 26 14.54 -1.67 8.19
N SER A 27 15.69 -1.24 8.70
CA SER A 27 16.77 -0.68 7.87
C SER A 27 17.23 -1.72 6.85
N SER A 28 17.28 -1.32 5.58
CA SER A 28 17.64 -2.25 4.51
C SER A 28 19.13 -2.56 4.49
N GLU A 29 19.50 -3.69 3.91
CA GLU A 29 20.89 -3.98 3.52
C GLU A 29 21.36 -3.07 2.37
N LEU A 30 20.40 -2.48 1.64
CA LEU A 30 20.65 -1.45 0.65
C LEU A 30 20.77 -0.09 1.35
N TRP A 31 21.94 0.55 1.21
CA TRP A 31 22.19 1.84 1.85
C TRP A 31 21.21 2.92 1.39
N GLY A 32 20.59 3.62 2.35
CA GLY A 32 19.59 4.66 2.07
C GLY A 32 18.17 4.14 1.83
N PHE A 33 17.91 2.86 2.10
CA PHE A 33 16.58 2.25 1.94
C PHE A 33 16.04 1.69 3.26
N THR A 34 14.71 1.63 3.35
CA THR A 34 13.96 0.92 4.38
C THR A 34 13.27 -0.27 3.73
N THR A 35 13.44 -1.45 4.31
CA THR A 35 12.76 -2.66 3.87
C THR A 35 11.37 -2.75 4.52
N VAL A 36 10.34 -2.93 3.71
CA VAL A 36 8.96 -3.23 4.13
C VAL A 36 8.61 -4.63 3.62
N ALA A 37 8.39 -5.56 4.53
CA ALA A 37 8.17 -6.98 4.22
C ALA A 37 6.90 -7.52 4.88
N ASP A 38 6.41 -8.64 4.33
CA ASP A 38 5.16 -9.27 4.74
C ASP A 38 3.97 -8.29 4.63
N ILE A 39 3.76 -7.80 3.41
CA ILE A 39 2.65 -6.92 3.06
C ILE A 39 1.35 -7.67 3.36
N VAL A 40 0.44 -6.99 4.05
CA VAL A 40 -0.86 -7.50 4.45
C VAL A 40 -1.90 -6.91 3.52
N PHE A 41 -2.61 -7.77 2.79
CA PHE A 41 -3.83 -7.40 2.04
C PHE A 41 -5.07 -7.83 2.83
N GLU A 42 -6.21 -7.20 2.56
CA GLU A 42 -7.48 -7.71 3.10
C GLU A 42 -7.78 -9.09 2.51
N GLU A 43 -8.37 -10.00 3.27
CA GLU A 43 -8.86 -11.26 2.69
C GLU A 43 -10.09 -10.95 1.83
N GLN A 44 -10.19 -11.58 0.65
CA GLN A 44 -11.40 -11.51 -0.17
C GLN A 44 -12.53 -12.20 0.59
N LYS A 45 -13.24 -11.46 1.45
CA LYS A 45 -14.50 -11.97 2.00
C LYS A 45 -15.47 -12.08 0.84
N GLU A 46 -16.23 -13.16 0.76
CA GLU A 46 -17.26 -13.43 -0.27
C GLU A 46 -18.31 -12.30 -0.44
N SER A 47 -18.29 -11.26 0.41
CA SER A 47 -19.07 -10.04 0.18
C SER A 47 -18.40 -9.18 -0.90
N LEU A 48 -19.09 -9.09 -2.04
CA LEU A 48 -18.77 -8.46 -3.33
C LEU A 48 -18.22 -6.99 -3.35
N ILE A 49 -17.91 -6.35 -2.22
CA ILE A 49 -17.50 -4.93 -2.19
C ILE A 49 -16.06 -4.83 -1.73
N ILE A 50 -15.14 -4.83 -2.69
CA ILE A 50 -13.72 -4.52 -2.47
C ILE A 50 -13.48 -3.06 -2.90
N ASP A 51 -12.70 -2.28 -2.14
CA ASP A 51 -12.28 -0.94 -2.57
C ASP A 51 -11.37 -1.08 -3.81
N PRO A 52 -11.66 -0.42 -4.95
CA PRO A 52 -10.81 -0.48 -6.15
C PRO A 52 -9.35 -0.13 -5.90
N ALA A 53 -9.05 0.66 -4.87
CA ALA A 53 -7.67 0.95 -4.47
C ALA A 53 -6.97 -0.28 -3.88
N GLU A 54 -7.64 -1.07 -3.05
CA GLU A 54 -7.09 -2.28 -2.44
C GLU A 54 -6.78 -3.34 -3.50
N ASP A 55 -7.68 -3.53 -4.48
CA ASP A 55 -7.46 -4.48 -5.57
C ASP A 55 -6.24 -4.11 -6.40
N ARG A 56 -6.06 -2.82 -6.72
CA ARG A 56 -4.87 -2.34 -7.42
C ARG A 56 -3.60 -2.55 -6.63
N LEU A 57 -3.61 -2.25 -5.33
CA LEU A 57 -2.46 -2.51 -4.45
C LEU A 57 -2.12 -3.99 -4.43
N ARG A 58 -3.14 -4.86 -4.39
CA ARG A 58 -2.93 -6.30 -4.46
C ARG A 58 -2.34 -6.70 -5.81
N GLU A 59 -2.91 -6.28 -6.93
CA GLU A 59 -2.39 -6.60 -8.27
C GLU A 59 -0.94 -6.16 -8.42
N GLU A 60 -0.60 -4.97 -7.94
CA GLU A 60 0.75 -4.39 -8.04
C GLU A 60 1.76 -5.14 -7.14
N PHE A 61 1.38 -5.52 -5.92
CA PHE A 61 2.31 -6.01 -4.90
C PHE A 61 2.12 -7.47 -4.47
N GLN A 62 1.17 -8.24 -5.04
CA GLN A 62 0.89 -9.63 -4.67
C GLN A 62 2.07 -10.60 -4.84
N HIS A 63 3.01 -10.28 -5.73
CA HIS A 63 4.21 -11.09 -5.96
C HIS A 63 5.47 -10.48 -5.33
N THR A 64 5.30 -9.38 -4.60
CA THR A 64 6.41 -8.67 -3.94
C THR A 64 6.66 -9.27 -2.56
N LYS A 65 7.87 -9.84 -2.36
CA LYS A 65 8.28 -10.36 -1.04
C LYS A 65 8.64 -9.26 -0.06
N ALA A 66 9.33 -8.24 -0.56
CA ALA A 66 9.74 -7.06 0.21
C ALA A 66 9.87 -5.86 -0.73
N LEU A 67 9.46 -4.69 -0.24
CA LEU A 67 9.70 -3.41 -0.86
C LEU A 67 10.94 -2.78 -0.23
N HIS A 68 11.88 -2.36 -1.06
CA HIS A 68 13.00 -1.53 -0.65
C HIS A 68 12.67 -0.10 -1.03
N LEU A 69 12.20 0.68 -0.05
CA LEU A 69 11.79 2.07 -0.28
C LEU A 69 12.94 3.02 0.05
N PRO A 70 13.33 3.93 -0.86
CA PRO A 70 14.28 4.98 -0.53
C PRO A 70 13.76 5.82 0.64
N ILE A 71 14.62 6.22 1.58
CA ILE A 71 14.21 6.97 2.77
C ILE A 71 13.45 8.26 2.40
N GLN A 72 13.87 8.94 1.33
CA GLN A 72 13.24 10.17 0.85
C GLN A 72 11.83 9.98 0.23
N ALA A 73 11.49 8.75 -0.17
CA ALA A 73 10.17 8.45 -0.72
C ALA A 73 9.14 8.16 0.37
N ILE A 74 9.58 7.88 1.61
CA ILE A 74 8.72 7.53 2.72
C ILE A 74 8.16 8.82 3.34
N LEU A 75 6.83 8.92 3.36
CA LEU A 75 6.12 10.02 4.01
C LEU A 75 5.92 9.75 5.50
N ARG A 76 5.52 8.52 5.87
CA ARG A 76 5.23 8.15 7.26
C ARG A 76 5.28 6.64 7.48
N ILE A 77 5.74 6.22 8.65
CA ILE A 77 5.62 4.86 9.16
C ILE A 77 4.96 4.93 10.54
N GLU A 78 3.88 4.19 10.73
CA GLU A 78 3.11 4.15 11.98
C GLU A 78 3.01 2.72 12.48
N GLU A 79 3.34 2.45 13.74
CA GLU A 79 2.96 1.18 14.40
C GLU A 79 1.51 1.33 14.88
N VAL A 80 0.60 0.56 14.28
CA VAL A 80 -0.85 0.68 14.51
C VAL A 80 -1.42 -0.57 15.16
N ALA A 81 -2.44 -0.40 16.00
CA ALA A 81 -3.11 -1.54 16.63
C ALA A 81 -4.04 -2.29 15.67
N GLN A 82 -4.63 -1.56 14.71
CA GLN A 82 -5.62 -2.08 13.77
C GLN A 82 -5.40 -1.48 12.38
N ARG A 83 -5.85 -2.21 11.36
CA ARG A 83 -5.80 -1.80 9.96
C ARG A 83 -6.96 -0.86 9.63
N GLY A 84 -6.69 0.20 8.88
CA GLY A 84 -7.69 0.98 8.15
C GLY A 84 -7.77 0.61 6.66
N SER A 85 -8.63 1.29 5.90
CA SER A 85 -8.71 1.09 4.45
C SER A 85 -7.42 1.57 3.78
N ALA A 86 -6.76 0.72 2.98
CA ALA A 86 -5.60 1.15 2.20
C ALA A 86 -6.03 2.11 1.09
N GLN A 87 -5.19 3.09 0.74
CA GLN A 87 -5.56 4.16 -0.19
C GLN A 87 -4.43 4.42 -1.18
N ILE A 88 -4.80 4.82 -2.41
CA ILE A 88 -3.90 5.40 -3.40
C ILE A 88 -4.39 6.83 -3.67
N ARG A 89 -3.50 7.80 -3.56
CA ARG A 89 -3.78 9.22 -3.83
C ARG A 89 -2.82 9.78 -4.87
N ASP A 90 -3.25 10.78 -5.61
CA ASP A 90 -2.35 11.57 -6.45
C ASP A 90 -1.39 12.36 -5.55
N ALA A 91 -0.10 12.39 -5.87
CA ALA A 91 0.89 13.04 -5.01
C ALA A 91 0.89 14.58 -5.12
N GLU A 92 0.44 15.14 -6.24
CA GLU A 92 0.40 16.59 -6.47
C GLU A 92 -0.91 17.19 -5.97
N SER A 93 -2.06 16.54 -6.24
CA SER A 93 -3.37 17.05 -5.84
C SER A 93 -3.85 16.52 -4.47
N GLY A 94 -3.31 15.39 -4.01
CA GLY A 94 -3.76 14.72 -2.78
C GLY A 94 -5.13 14.03 -2.90
N GLU A 95 -5.75 14.04 -4.09
CA GLU A 95 -7.05 13.44 -4.34
C GLU A 95 -6.97 11.91 -4.37
N LYS A 96 -8.03 11.24 -3.89
CA LYS A 96 -8.14 9.77 -3.97
C LYS A 96 -8.29 9.38 -5.44
N VAL A 97 -7.38 8.54 -5.95
CA VAL A 97 -7.40 8.13 -7.36
C VAL A 97 -8.48 7.08 -7.59
N THR A 98 -9.69 7.52 -7.90
CA THR A 98 -10.76 6.65 -8.42
C THR A 98 -10.69 6.64 -9.95
N PRO A 99 -10.61 5.47 -10.61
CA PRO A 99 -10.77 5.43 -12.06
C PRO A 99 -12.18 5.88 -12.43
N PHE A 100 -12.27 6.79 -13.38
CA PHE A 100 -13.54 7.13 -14.00
C PHE A 100 -14.06 5.89 -14.78
N PRO A 101 -15.35 5.52 -14.65
CA PRO A 101 -15.90 4.38 -15.37
C PRO A 101 -15.79 4.62 -16.88
N MET A 102 -15.05 3.75 -17.58
CA MET A 102 -14.97 3.82 -19.04
C MET A 102 -16.26 3.26 -19.65
N PRO A 103 -16.89 3.95 -20.61
CA PRO A 103 -18.03 3.41 -21.32
C PRO A 103 -17.64 2.11 -22.05
N PRO A 104 -18.55 1.11 -22.14
CA PRO A 104 -18.27 -0.13 -22.83
C PRO A 104 -17.88 0.15 -24.28
N LYS A 105 -16.80 -0.49 -24.76
CA LYS A 105 -16.40 -0.43 -26.18
C LYS A 105 -17.56 -0.95 -27.03
N VAL A 106 -18.19 -0.05 -27.76
CA VAL A 106 -19.12 -0.40 -28.83
C VAL A 106 -18.28 -1.06 -29.94
N ARG A 107 -18.57 -2.32 -30.24
CA ARG A 107 -17.87 -3.10 -31.27
C ARG A 107 -18.55 -2.93 -32.62
#